data_AF-A0A352AMP0-F1
#
_entry.id   AF-A0A352AMP0-F1
#
_cell.length_a   1.000
_cell.length_b   1.000
_cell.length_c   1.000
_cell.angle_alpha   90.00
_cell.angle_beta   90.00
_cell.angle_gamma   90.00
#
_symmetry.space_group_name_H-M   'P 1'
#
loop_
_entity.id
_entity.type
_entity.pdbx_description
1 polymer ?
#
loop_
_entity_poly.entity_id
_entity_poly.type
_entity_poly.pdbx_seq_one_letter_code
_entity_poly.pdbx_strand_id
1 'polypeptide(L)'
;RALAVVTETGMNTELGQIAQAIQSIDREATPLQHRLDQLGWVLAIAILVLVIVIFLLGLLRGEDVKLMFLMAVSLAVAAIPEGLPAVVTIALALGAQRMLRNQALIRKLPAV
;
A
#
# COMPACT_ATOMS: atom_id res chain seq x y z
N ARG A 1 0.22 -42.92 -41.16
CA ARG A 1 -0.95 -42.03 -40.97
C ARG A 1 -1.55 -42.36 -39.61
N ALA A 2 -1.77 -41.38 -38.75
CA ALA A 2 -2.39 -41.57 -37.43
C ALA A 2 -3.78 -40.93 -37.42
N LEU A 3 -4.75 -41.62 -36.80
CA LEU A 3 -6.10 -41.13 -36.55
C LEU A 3 -6.29 -41.13 -35.03
N ALA A 4 -6.85 -40.05 -34.49
CA ALA A 4 -7.11 -39.89 -33.06
C ALA A 4 -8.49 -39.25 -32.85
N VAL A 5 -9.09 -39.53 -31.69
CA VAL A 5 -10.36 -38.95 -31.25
C VAL A 5 -10.07 -37.77 -30.32
N VAL A 6 -10.72 -36.64 -30.55
CA VAL A 6 -10.64 -35.49 -29.65
C VAL A 6 -11.46 -35.80 -28.39
N THR A 7 -10.80 -35.85 -27.24
CA THR A 7 -11.45 -36.11 -25.93
C THR A 7 -11.93 -34.83 -25.27
N GLU A 8 -11.11 -33.76 -25.32
CA GLU A 8 -11.37 -32.50 -24.64
C GLU A 8 -10.85 -31.31 -25.46
N THR A 9 -11.46 -30.14 -25.27
CA THR A 9 -11.05 -28.89 -25.91
C THR A 9 -11.14 -27.72 -24.94
N GLY A 10 -10.39 -26.64 -25.22
CA GLY A 10 -10.41 -25.42 -24.41
C GLY A 10 -9.94 -25.65 -22.96
N MET A 11 -10.65 -25.05 -22.01
CA MET A 11 -10.29 -25.05 -20.58
C MET A 11 -10.42 -26.41 -19.91
N ASN A 12 -11.16 -27.34 -20.50
CA ASN A 12 -11.30 -28.69 -19.95
C ASN A 12 -10.03 -29.53 -20.16
N THR A 13 -9.19 -29.18 -21.15
CA THR A 13 -7.91 -29.88 -21.37
C THR A 13 -6.95 -29.66 -20.21
N GLU A 14 -5.99 -30.56 -20.04
CA GLU A 14 -4.91 -30.41 -19.06
C GLU A 14 -4.18 -29.05 -19.14
N LEU A 15 -3.90 -28.56 -20.36
CA LEU A 15 -3.32 -27.22 -20.56
C LEU A 15 -4.28 -26.10 -20.13
N GLY A 16 -5.58 -26.29 -20.36
CA GLY A 16 -6.65 -25.42 -19.90
C GLY A 16 -6.74 -25.34 -18.38
N GLN A 17 -6.68 -26.49 -17.71
CA GLN A 17 -6.69 -26.58 -16.25
C GLN A 17 -5.44 -25.92 -15.63
N ILE A 18 -4.27 -26.08 -16.24
CA ILE A 18 -3.04 -25.35 -15.84
C ILE A 18 -3.23 -23.84 -16.02
N ALA A 19 -3.78 -23.39 -17.15
CA ALA A 19 -4.04 -21.99 -17.40
C ALA A 19 -5.02 -21.39 -16.38
N GLN A 20 -6.06 -22.14 -15.99
CA GLN A 20 -7.00 -21.77 -14.94
C GLN A 20 -6.30 -21.64 -13.59
N ALA A 21 -5.49 -22.64 -13.22
CA ALA A 21 -4.76 -22.66 -11.95
C ALA A 21 -3.80 -21.48 -11.80
N ILE A 22 -3.16 -21.04 -12.88
CA ILE A 22 -2.30 -19.84 -12.88
C ILE A 22 -3.14 -18.56 -12.72
N GLN A 23 -4.33 -18.49 -13.33
CA GLN A 23 -5.20 -17.32 -13.28
C GLN A 23 -5.94 -17.18 -11.94
N SER A 24 -6.19 -18.27 -11.23
CA SER A 24 -6.88 -18.28 -9.93
C SER A 24 -6.01 -17.85 -8.75
N ILE A 25 -4.73 -17.53 -8.97
CA ILE A 25 -3.84 -17.06 -7.91
C ILE A 25 -4.17 -15.60 -7.61
N ASP A 26 -4.71 -15.37 -6.41
CA ASP A 26 -4.96 -14.03 -5.91
C ASP A 26 -3.65 -13.25 -5.76
N ARG A 27 -3.72 -11.95 -6.04
CA ARG A 27 -2.56 -11.07 -5.88
C ARG A 27 -2.45 -10.66 -4.41
N GLU A 28 -1.47 -11.22 -3.73
CA GLU A 28 -1.10 -10.75 -2.39
C GLU A 28 -0.49 -9.34 -2.43
N ALA A 29 -0.70 -8.59 -1.35
CA ALA A 29 -0.06 -7.29 -1.15
C ALA A 29 1.46 -7.45 -1.08
N THR A 30 2.20 -6.48 -1.57
CA THR A 30 3.66 -6.60 -1.61
C THR A 30 4.26 -6.31 -0.23
N PRO A 31 5.42 -6.89 0.13
CA PRO A 31 6.06 -6.64 1.42
C PRO A 31 6.29 -5.14 1.71
N LEU A 32 6.51 -4.34 0.67
CA LEU A 32 6.63 -2.89 0.78
C LEU A 32 5.30 -2.23 1.16
N GLN A 33 4.18 -2.65 0.55
CA GLN A 33 2.85 -2.15 0.91
C GLN A 33 2.56 -2.41 2.39
N HIS A 34 2.82 -3.63 2.88
CA HIS A 34 2.67 -3.95 4.31
C HIS A 34 3.52 -3.06 5.22
N ARG A 35 4.77 -2.77 4.84
CA ARG A 35 5.63 -1.87 5.61
C ARG A 35 5.09 -0.44 5.61
N LEU A 36 4.59 0.04 4.49
CA LEU A 36 4.02 1.39 4.38
C LEU A 36 2.72 1.52 5.17
N ASP A 37 1.87 0.50 5.17
CA ASP A 37 0.66 0.46 5.99
C ASP A 37 1.01 0.47 7.48
N GLN A 38 2.03 -0.29 7.88
CA GLN A 38 2.53 -0.26 9.26
C GLN A 38 3.07 1.11 9.65
N LEU A 39 3.88 1.74 8.79
CA LEU A 39 4.38 3.09 9.04
C LEU A 39 3.24 4.11 9.15
N GLY A 40 2.25 4.04 8.26
CA GLY A 40 1.06 4.87 8.31
C GLY A 40 0.30 4.70 9.63
N TRP A 41 0.10 3.46 10.08
CA TRP A 41 -0.54 3.17 11.37
C TRP A 41 0.24 3.68 12.57
N VAL A 42 1.56 3.51 12.58
CA VAL A 42 2.43 4.02 13.66
C VAL A 42 2.34 5.54 13.75
N LEU A 43 2.43 6.24 12.61
CA LEU A 43 2.31 7.70 12.55
C LEU A 43 0.91 8.16 13.00
N ALA A 44 -0.15 7.51 12.52
CA ALA A 44 -1.52 7.86 12.88
C ALA A 44 -1.77 7.73 14.39
N ILE A 45 -1.31 6.64 15.01
CA ILE A 45 -1.43 6.43 16.45
C ILE A 45 -0.61 7.48 17.22
N ALA A 46 0.62 7.75 16.81
CA ALA A 46 1.48 8.74 17.46
C ALA A 46 0.86 10.15 17.42
N ILE A 47 0.34 10.56 16.27
CA ILE A 47 -0.35 11.85 16.08
C ILE A 47 -1.60 11.92 16.94
N LEU A 48 -2.43 10.87 16.93
CA LEU A 48 -3.65 10.83 17.72
C LEU A 48 -3.37 10.96 19.22
N VAL A 49 -2.37 10.25 19.73
CA VAL A 49 -1.94 10.35 21.13
C VAL A 49 -1.48 11.77 21.45
N LEU A 50 -0.64 12.37 20.58
CA LEU A 50 -0.16 13.74 20.78
C LEU A 50 -1.31 14.76 20.81
N VAL A 51 -2.26 14.65 19.88
CA VAL A 51 -3.44 15.51 19.79
C VAL A 51 -4.31 15.40 21.05
N ILE A 52 -4.57 14.18 21.53
CA ILE A 52 -5.34 13.95 22.76
C ILE A 52 -4.63 14.56 23.97
N VAL A 53 -3.32 14.35 24.10
CA VAL A 53 -2.52 14.92 25.19
C VAL A 53 -2.59 16.44 25.19
N ILE A 54 -2.38 17.08 24.04
CA ILE A 54 -2.45 18.54 23.91
C ILE A 54 -3.86 19.05 24.25
N PHE A 55 -4.90 18.40 23.75
CA PHE A 55 -6.29 18.77 24.01
C PHE A 55 -6.64 18.68 25.50
N LEU A 56 -6.29 17.58 26.17
CA LEU A 56 -6.54 17.39 27.60
C LEU A 56 -5.76 18.40 28.45
N LEU A 57 -4.48 18.66 28.13
CA LEU A 57 -3.69 19.67 28.83
C LEU A 57 -4.28 21.08 28.65
N GLY A 58 -4.81 21.40 27.47
CA GLY A 58 -5.51 22.65 27.21
C GLY A 58 -6.77 22.81 28.06
N LEU A 59 -7.60 21.76 28.13
CA LEU A 59 -8.79 21.75 28.98
C LEU A 59 -8.45 21.90 30.47
N LEU A 60 -7.40 21.23 30.94
CA LEU A 60 -6.93 21.36 32.33
C LEU A 60 -6.38 22.76 32.64
N ARG A 61 -5.91 23.50 31.64
CA ARG A 61 -5.51 24.92 31.77
C ARG A 61 -6.70 25.89 31.77
N GLY A 62 -7.92 25.40 31.54
CA GLY A 62 -9.13 26.22 31.49
C GLY A 62 -9.35 26.91 30.14
N GLU A 63 -8.72 26.44 29.07
CA GLU A 63 -8.93 26.94 27.71
C GLU A 63 -10.34 26.62 27.19
N ASP A 64 -10.83 27.43 26.26
CA ASP A 64 -12.14 27.23 25.63
C ASP A 64 -12.15 25.91 24.83
N VAL A 65 -13.17 25.07 25.07
CA VAL A 65 -13.32 23.76 24.45
C VAL A 65 -13.39 23.83 22.93
N LYS A 66 -14.06 24.86 22.37
CA LYS A 66 -14.20 25.02 20.91
C LYS A 66 -12.86 25.39 20.29
N LEU A 67 -12.10 26.26 20.96
CA LEU A 67 -10.76 26.66 20.51
C LEU A 67 -9.79 25.47 20.57
N MET A 68 -9.81 24.70 21.65
CA MET A 68 -9.00 23.48 21.79
C MET A 68 -9.36 22.43 20.74
N PHE A 69 -10.64 22.28 20.41
CA PHE A 69 -11.09 21.35 19.38
C PHE A 69 -10.60 21.76 17.98
N LEU A 70 -10.72 23.04 17.62
CA LEU A 70 -10.21 23.55 16.35
C LEU A 70 -8.69 23.38 16.23
N MET A 71 -7.95 23.64 17.31
CA MET A 71 -6.50 23.40 17.35
C MET A 71 -6.15 21.92 17.20
N ALA A 72 -6.85 21.03 17.91
CA ALA A 72 -6.63 19.58 17.81
C ALA A 72 -6.83 19.05 16.39
N VAL A 73 -7.92 19.45 15.73
CA VAL A 73 -8.19 19.09 14.32
C VAL A 73 -7.13 19.68 13.39
N SER A 74 -6.75 20.94 13.57
CA SER A 74 -5.72 21.60 12.76
C SER A 74 -4.37 20.91 12.87
N LEU A 75 -3.97 20.53 14.09
CA LEU A 75 -2.73 19.81 14.35
C LEU A 75 -2.74 18.41 13.75
N ALA A 76 -3.87 17.69 13.88
CA ALA A 76 -4.04 16.37 13.31
C ALA A 76 -3.88 16.38 11.79
N VAL A 77 -4.54 17.32 11.09
CA VAL A 77 -4.45 17.48 9.63
C VAL A 77 -3.03 17.88 9.21
N ALA A 78 -2.41 18.84 9.89
CA ALA A 78 -1.06 19.29 9.59
C ALA A 78 0.01 18.18 9.72
N ALA A 79 -0.27 17.16 10.53
CA ALA A 79 0.64 16.05 10.77
C ALA A 79 0.42 14.85 9.81
N ILE A 80 -0.62 14.87 8.96
CA ILE A 80 -0.88 13.78 8.01
C ILE A 80 0.33 13.63 7.06
N PRO A 81 0.88 12.41 6.88
CA PRO A 81 2.02 12.18 6.01
C PRO A 81 1.59 12.11 4.53
N GLU A 82 1.10 13.21 3.99
CA GLU A 82 0.62 13.33 2.59
C GLU A 82 1.74 13.07 1.57
N GLY A 83 3.00 13.27 1.97
CA GLY A 83 4.17 13.05 1.12
C GLY A 83 4.60 11.58 0.98
N LEU A 84 4.15 10.68 1.87
CA LEU A 84 4.64 9.29 1.90
C LEU A 84 4.38 8.54 0.56
N PRO A 85 3.17 8.59 -0.04
CA PRO A 85 2.89 7.90 -1.30
C PRO A 85 3.74 8.43 -2.47
N ALA A 86 3.98 9.74 -2.49
CA ALA A 86 4.78 10.39 -3.52
C ALA A 86 6.27 9.98 -3.41
N VAL A 87 6.84 10.04 -2.20
CA VAL A 87 8.23 9.66 -1.94
C VAL A 87 8.48 8.19 -2.28
N VAL A 88 7.55 7.31 -1.94
CA VAL A 88 7.62 5.88 -2.28
C VAL A 88 7.63 5.68 -3.79
N THR A 89 6.73 6.35 -4.51
CA THR A 89 6.64 6.24 -5.97
C THR A 89 7.94 6.68 -6.64
N ILE A 90 8.54 7.77 -6.17
CA ILE A 90 9.84 8.27 -6.66
C ILE A 90 10.95 7.26 -6.35
N ALA A 91 11.00 6.72 -5.13
CA ALA A 91 11.99 5.72 -4.73
C ALA A 91 11.89 4.45 -5.59
N LEU A 92 10.68 3.97 -5.85
CA LEU A 92 10.41 2.83 -6.73
C LEU A 92 10.82 3.12 -8.18
N ALA A 93 10.54 4.32 -8.69
CA ALA A 93 10.95 4.73 -10.03
C ALA A 93 12.49 4.74 -10.19
N LEU A 94 13.21 5.26 -9.19
CA LEU A 94 14.67 5.24 -9.15
C LEU A 94 15.22 3.81 -9.05
N GLY A 95 14.58 2.95 -8.25
CA GLY A 95 14.89 1.53 -8.16
C GLY A 95 14.72 0.81 -9.51
N ALA A 96 13.57 1.00 -10.16
CA ALA A 96 13.28 0.45 -11.48
C ALA A 96 14.25 0.97 -12.55
N GLN A 97 14.60 2.26 -12.51
CA GLN A 97 15.61 2.85 -13.40
C GLN A 97 16.98 2.18 -13.20
N ARG A 98 17.38 1.92 -11.94
CA ARG A 98 18.64 1.21 -11.63
C ARG A 98 18.63 -0.24 -12.12
N MET A 99 17.50 -0.93 -11.98
CA MET A 99 17.35 -2.32 -12.47
C MET A 99 17.37 -2.39 -14.01
N LEU A 100 16.75 -1.43 -14.68
CA LEU A 100 16.79 -1.33 -16.14
C LEU A 100 18.22 -1.18 -16.67
N ARG A 101 19.07 -0.39 -15.97
CA ARG A 101 20.50 -0.25 -16.30
C ARG A 101 21.27 -1.58 -16.17
N ASN A 102 20.78 -2.50 -15.34
CA ASN A 102 21.32 -3.85 -15.19
C ASN A 102 20.58 -4.89 -16.06
N GLN A 103 19.91 -4.45 -17.13
CA GLN A 103 19.18 -5.30 -18.08
C GLN A 103 17.96 -6.06 -17.49
N ALA A 104 17.43 -5.61 -16.34
CA ALA A 104 16.21 -6.14 -15.75
C ALA A 104 15.03 -5.18 -15.97
N LEU A 105 14.09 -5.55 -16.86
CA LEU A 105 12.90 -4.76 -17.16
C LEU A 105 11.78 -5.01 -16.14
N ILE A 106 11.38 -3.96 -15.42
CA ILE A 106 10.25 -4.02 -14.50
C ILE A 106 8.97 -3.54 -15.17
N ARG A 107 7.99 -4.44 -15.27
CA ARG A 107 6.66 -4.17 -15.87
C ARG A 107 5.62 -3.66 -14.87
N LYS A 108 5.89 -3.79 -13.56
CA LYS A 108 5.04 -3.30 -12.47
C LYS A 108 5.90 -2.74 -11.35
N LEU A 109 5.80 -1.45 -11.07
CA LEU A 109 6.61 -0.76 -10.04
C LEU A 109 6.48 -1.35 -8.62
N PRO A 110 5.30 -1.81 -8.15
CA PRO A 110 5.17 -2.42 -6.83
C PRO A 110 5.87 -3.78 -6.69
N ALA A 111 6.41 -4.34 -7.78
CA ALA A 111 7.10 -5.63 -7.76
C ALA A 111 8.54 -5.54 -7.22
N VAL A 112 8.95 -4.37 -6.72
CA VAL A 112 10.25 -4.08 -6.11
C VAL A 112 10.12 -3.97 -4.60
#